data_AF-A0A5C7E3C2-F1
#
_entry.id   AF-A0A5C7E3C2-F1
#
_cell.length_a   1.000
_cell.length_b   1.000
_cell.length_c   1.000
_cell.angle_alpha   90.00
_cell.angle_beta   90.00
_cell.angle_gamma   90.00
#
_symmetry.space_group_name_H-M   'P 1'
#
loop_
_entity.id
_entity.type
_entity.pdbx_description
1 polymer ?
#
loop_
_entity_poly.entity_id
_entity_poly.type
_entity_poly.pdbx_seq_one_letter_code
_entity_poly.pdbx_strand_id
1 'polypeptide(L)'
;KDNTDAKARNEITLKNDIDKEEFYILAQKDYKEEIGNNYEQTIKNNKTSEVGALYTEFITLGHMQNIIGFRNVNVGAQYLENTLLSKDTNVGLSNTLNVGISNEVNIGQNHEEKIGNDKRVIINNNLEQDIKNDFIQRIGHNKNETIKGSYVLQTNQSIKFHSKKDLSIETNEYFKAEADDSISFKAKNNCSFTADEINTLANKESTLIAQEQIISQVGENTTITQTKDKIILQVGKMQVIIDDKGLRVKGGDLRAD
;
A
#
# COMPACT_ATOMS: atom_id res chain seq x y z
N LYS A 1 15.21 -25.43 -75.68
CA LYS A 1 15.81 -24.11 -76.02
C LYS A 1 16.92 -23.91 -75.01
N ASP A 2 18.14 -24.30 -75.36
CA ASP A 2 19.29 -24.16 -74.47
C ASP A 2 19.53 -22.69 -74.21
N ASN A 3 19.69 -22.36 -72.93
CA ASN A 3 19.92 -21.01 -72.45
C ASN A 3 21.43 -20.77 -72.42
N THR A 4 22.04 -20.63 -73.60
CA THR A 4 23.49 -20.43 -73.77
C THR A 4 23.97 -19.02 -73.39
N ASP A 5 23.09 -18.14 -72.89
CA ASP A 5 23.41 -16.80 -72.36
C ASP A 5 22.95 -16.60 -70.88
N ALA A 6 22.71 -17.68 -70.12
CA ALA A 6 22.14 -17.59 -68.78
C ALA A 6 23.13 -17.06 -67.73
N LYS A 7 23.03 -15.77 -67.37
CA LYS A 7 23.56 -15.24 -66.09
C LYS A 7 22.84 -15.81 -64.84
N ALA A 8 21.91 -16.75 -65.03
CA ALA A 8 21.10 -17.35 -63.98
C ALA A 8 21.33 -18.87 -63.89
N ARG A 9 21.78 -19.38 -62.73
CA ARG A 9 22.01 -20.81 -62.45
C ARG A 9 21.36 -21.20 -61.12
N ASN A 10 20.64 -22.32 -61.11
CA ASN A 10 20.38 -23.07 -59.89
C ASN A 10 21.50 -24.11 -59.73
N GLU A 11 21.84 -24.50 -58.50
CA GLU A 11 22.97 -25.39 -58.23
C GLU A 11 22.61 -26.42 -57.14
N ILE A 12 23.01 -27.67 -57.35
CA ILE A 12 23.03 -28.71 -56.31
C ILE A 12 24.44 -29.29 -56.32
N THR A 13 25.14 -29.23 -55.18
CA THR A 13 26.50 -29.74 -55.03
C THR A 13 26.52 -30.84 -53.98
N LEU A 14 27.13 -31.98 -54.33
CA LEU A 14 27.41 -33.11 -53.45
C LEU A 14 28.93 -33.33 -53.47
N LYS A 15 29.60 -32.95 -52.38
CA LYS A 15 31.05 -33.05 -52.23
C LYS A 15 31.39 -34.06 -51.16
N ASN A 16 32.39 -34.90 -51.41
CA ASN A 16 32.84 -35.95 -50.49
C ASN A 16 34.38 -35.99 -50.35
N ASP A 17 35.00 -34.81 -50.35
CA ASP A 17 36.43 -34.69 -50.01
C ASP A 17 36.59 -34.81 -48.49
N ILE A 18 37.65 -35.48 -48.04
CA ILE A 18 37.97 -35.64 -46.61
C ILE A 18 37.89 -34.29 -45.86
N ASP A 19 37.06 -34.25 -44.82
CA ASP A 19 36.82 -33.09 -43.94
C ASP A 19 36.22 -31.85 -44.65
N LYS A 20 35.69 -32.01 -45.86
CA LYS A 20 35.07 -30.96 -46.67
C LYS A 20 33.81 -31.45 -47.38
N GLU A 21 33.14 -32.43 -46.81
CA GLU A 21 31.88 -32.96 -47.32
C GLU A 21 30.81 -31.86 -47.27
N GLU A 22 30.08 -31.70 -48.36
CA GLU A 22 29.09 -30.62 -48.49
C GLU A 22 27.89 -31.09 -49.30
N PHE A 23 26.70 -30.70 -48.83
CA PHE A 23 25.49 -30.67 -49.63
C PHE A 23 25.00 -29.24 -49.70
N TYR A 24 24.96 -28.68 -50.91
CA TYR A 24 24.56 -27.29 -51.15
C TYR A 24 23.44 -27.23 -52.17
N ILE A 25 22.44 -26.38 -51.93
CA ILE A 25 21.35 -26.07 -52.85
C ILE A 25 21.28 -24.56 -53.02
N LEU A 26 21.24 -24.09 -54.27
CA LEU A 26 20.98 -22.71 -54.65
C LEU A 26 19.76 -22.63 -55.57
N ALA A 27 18.76 -21.87 -55.14
CA ALA A 27 17.69 -21.38 -56.01
C ALA A 27 17.82 -19.86 -56.16
N GLN A 28 17.96 -19.37 -57.39
CA GLN A 28 18.16 -17.93 -57.64
C GLN A 28 16.88 -17.07 -57.59
N LYS A 29 15.72 -17.71 -57.59
CA LYS A 29 14.43 -17.04 -57.48
C LYS A 29 13.63 -17.66 -56.35
N ASP A 30 12.96 -18.77 -56.65
CA ASP A 30 12.03 -19.43 -55.73
C ASP A 30 12.50 -20.86 -55.43
N TYR A 31 12.44 -21.25 -54.16
CA TYR A 31 12.56 -22.63 -53.70
C TYR A 31 11.24 -23.03 -53.02
N LYS A 32 10.60 -24.10 -53.51
CA LYS A 32 9.39 -24.68 -52.92
C LYS A 32 9.69 -26.11 -52.48
N GLU A 33 9.45 -26.41 -51.21
CA GLU A 33 9.51 -27.75 -50.63
C GLU A 33 8.11 -28.14 -50.17
N GLU A 34 7.67 -29.36 -50.48
CA GLU A 34 6.36 -29.87 -50.09
C GLU A 34 6.53 -31.32 -49.60
N ILE A 35 6.13 -31.57 -48.36
CA ILE A 35 6.23 -32.89 -47.71
C ILE A 35 4.81 -33.35 -47.40
N GLY A 36 4.34 -34.38 -48.10
CA GLY A 36 2.96 -34.87 -47.94
C GLY A 36 2.69 -35.68 -46.67
N ASN A 37 3.73 -36.04 -45.92
CA ASN A 37 3.63 -36.80 -44.67
C ASN A 37 4.55 -36.17 -43.60
N ASN A 38 5.59 -36.89 -43.17
CA ASN A 38 6.47 -36.48 -42.08
C ASN A 38 7.76 -35.86 -42.60
N TYR A 39 8.23 -34.81 -41.93
CA TYR A 39 9.57 -34.23 -42.10
C TYR A 39 10.32 -34.33 -40.77
N GLU A 40 11.51 -34.91 -40.80
CA GLU A 40 12.40 -34.99 -39.64
C GLU A 40 13.78 -34.44 -40.03
N GLN A 41 14.31 -33.53 -39.23
CA GLN A 41 15.63 -32.94 -39.42
C GLN A 41 16.41 -33.00 -38.12
N THR A 42 17.63 -33.54 -38.17
CA THR A 42 18.59 -33.50 -37.07
C THR A 42 19.84 -32.75 -37.51
N ILE A 43 20.20 -31.69 -36.78
CA ILE A 43 21.43 -30.92 -36.98
C ILE A 43 22.31 -31.12 -35.75
N LYS A 44 23.48 -31.73 -35.93
CA LYS A 44 24.36 -32.12 -34.81
C LYS A 44 25.14 -30.95 -34.21
N ASN A 45 25.34 -29.90 -34.99
CA ASN A 45 26.10 -28.71 -34.62
C ASN A 45 25.18 -27.48 -34.69
N ASN A 46 25.53 -26.49 -35.51
CA ASN A 46 24.83 -25.21 -35.57
C ASN A 46 23.80 -25.15 -36.70
N LYS A 47 22.69 -24.46 -36.45
CA LYS A 47 21.72 -24.03 -37.46
C LYS A 47 21.70 -22.50 -37.49
N THR A 48 21.94 -21.91 -38.65
CA THR A 48 21.78 -20.48 -38.90
C THR A 48 20.70 -20.28 -39.96
N SER A 49 19.82 -19.30 -39.74
CA SER A 49 18.76 -18.93 -40.68
C SER A 49 18.66 -17.41 -40.74
N GLU A 50 18.65 -16.86 -41.94
CA GLU A 50 18.53 -15.44 -42.20
C GLU A 50 17.39 -15.20 -43.20
N VAL A 51 16.49 -14.27 -42.88
CA VAL A 51 15.37 -13.89 -43.74
C VAL A 51 15.46 -12.38 -43.95
N GLY A 52 15.71 -11.95 -45.18
CA GLY A 52 15.90 -10.53 -45.51
C GLY A 52 14.61 -9.69 -45.51
N ALA A 53 13.44 -10.33 -45.37
CA ALA A 53 12.14 -9.68 -45.38
C ALA A 53 11.20 -10.30 -44.32
N LEU A 54 10.10 -10.94 -44.74
CA LEU A 54 9.08 -11.48 -43.85
C LEU A 54 9.25 -12.99 -43.65
N TYR A 55 9.14 -13.43 -42.40
CA TYR A 55 8.98 -14.83 -42.03
C TYR A 55 7.58 -15.04 -41.44
N THR A 56 6.87 -16.06 -41.91
CA THR A 56 5.54 -16.44 -41.43
C THR A 56 5.51 -17.94 -41.17
N GLU A 57 4.98 -18.34 -40.01
CA GLU A 57 4.81 -19.72 -39.61
C GLU A 57 3.35 -19.96 -39.19
N PHE A 58 2.77 -21.07 -39.64
CA PHE A 58 1.41 -21.48 -39.27
C PHE A 58 1.45 -22.89 -38.68
N ILE A 59 0.96 -23.04 -37.46
CA ILE A 59 0.95 -24.30 -36.72
C ILE A 59 -0.48 -24.57 -36.26
N THR A 60 -1.10 -25.61 -36.83
CA THR A 60 -2.53 -25.88 -36.64
C THR A 60 -2.85 -26.52 -35.29
N LEU A 61 -1.92 -27.31 -34.73
CA LEU A 61 -2.17 -28.10 -33.51
C LEU A 61 -1.32 -27.67 -32.33
N GLY A 62 0.01 -27.72 -32.44
CA GLY A 62 0.87 -27.41 -31.30
C GLY A 62 2.32 -27.18 -31.69
N HIS A 63 2.96 -26.28 -30.96
CA HIS A 63 4.38 -25.94 -31.09
C HIS A 63 5.08 -26.18 -29.76
N MET A 64 6.11 -27.01 -29.76
CA MET A 64 6.93 -27.30 -28.58
C MET A 64 8.37 -26.91 -28.85
N GLN A 65 8.96 -26.14 -27.94
CA GLN A 65 10.34 -25.67 -28.05
C GLN A 65 11.06 -25.90 -26.72
N ASN A 66 12.15 -26.67 -26.75
CA ASN A 66 13.00 -26.94 -25.59
C ASN A 66 14.37 -26.29 -25.82
N ILE A 67 14.79 -25.43 -24.90
CA ILE A 67 16.07 -24.72 -24.96
C ILE A 67 16.82 -25.01 -23.66
N ILE A 68 17.94 -25.73 -23.75
CA ILE A 68 18.73 -26.15 -22.59
C ILE A 68 19.66 -25.02 -22.12
N GLY A 69 20.22 -24.26 -23.07
CA GLY A 69 21.13 -23.15 -22.80
C GLY A 69 20.36 -21.87 -22.45
N PHE A 70 20.30 -20.94 -23.40
CA PHE A 70 19.62 -19.66 -23.23
C PHE A 70 18.82 -19.28 -24.47
N ARG A 71 17.81 -18.43 -24.28
CA ARG A 71 17.02 -17.80 -25.34
C ARG A 71 17.19 -16.29 -25.24
N ASN A 72 17.63 -15.65 -26.32
CA ASN A 72 17.68 -14.20 -26.44
C ASN A 72 16.75 -13.77 -27.58
N VAL A 73 15.87 -12.79 -27.33
CA VAL A 73 14.92 -12.27 -28.32
C VAL A 73 15.05 -10.76 -28.35
N ASN A 74 15.42 -10.20 -29.50
CA ASN A 74 15.55 -8.76 -29.71
C ASN A 74 14.58 -8.35 -30.81
N VAL A 75 13.76 -7.35 -30.53
CA VAL A 75 12.73 -6.87 -31.46
C VAL A 75 12.98 -5.39 -31.68
N GLY A 76 13.21 -5.00 -32.94
CA GLY A 76 13.60 -3.62 -33.28
C GLY A 76 12.44 -2.60 -33.25
N ALA A 77 11.19 -3.07 -33.27
CA ALA A 77 10.00 -2.21 -33.30
C ALA A 77 8.95 -2.63 -32.25
N GLN A 78 8.08 -3.59 -32.58
CA GLN A 78 6.96 -3.99 -31.73
C GLN A 78 6.91 -5.50 -31.54
N TYR A 79 6.64 -5.95 -30.32
CA TYR A 79 6.33 -7.34 -29.98
C TYR A 79 4.87 -7.43 -29.51
N LEU A 80 4.03 -8.17 -30.24
CA LEU A 80 2.62 -8.39 -29.90
C LEU A 80 2.40 -9.89 -29.67
N GLU A 81 1.79 -10.23 -28.54
CA GLU A 81 1.44 -11.59 -28.16
C GLU A 81 -0.01 -11.63 -27.71
N ASN A 82 -0.81 -12.51 -28.30
CA ASN A 82 -2.22 -12.70 -27.96
C ASN A 82 -2.45 -14.16 -27.58
N THR A 83 -3.17 -14.38 -26.48
CA THR A 83 -3.49 -15.72 -25.99
C THR A 83 -4.98 -15.80 -25.71
N LEU A 84 -5.67 -16.78 -26.29
CA LEU A 84 -7.12 -16.89 -26.20
C LEU A 84 -7.62 -17.51 -24.89
N LEU A 85 -6.89 -18.48 -24.36
CA LEU A 85 -7.33 -19.29 -23.21
C LEU A 85 -6.53 -18.96 -21.94
N SER A 86 -5.25 -19.31 -21.91
CA SER A 86 -4.41 -19.14 -20.71
C SER A 86 -2.93 -19.00 -21.06
N LYS A 87 -2.22 -18.22 -20.24
CA LYS A 87 -0.77 -18.04 -20.30
C LYS A 87 -0.18 -18.26 -18.91
N ASP A 88 0.69 -19.26 -18.80
CA ASP A 88 1.44 -19.56 -17.58
C ASP A 88 2.90 -19.14 -17.72
N THR A 89 3.49 -18.62 -16.64
CA THR A 89 4.90 -18.23 -16.62
C THR A 89 5.51 -18.67 -15.29
N ASN A 90 6.41 -19.65 -15.36
CA ASN A 90 7.14 -20.18 -14.21
C ASN A 90 8.62 -19.82 -14.33
N VAL A 91 9.17 -19.15 -13.30
CA VAL A 91 10.56 -18.69 -13.29
C VAL A 91 11.26 -19.26 -12.05
N GLY A 92 12.34 -20.00 -12.24
CA GLY A 92 13.01 -20.73 -11.16
C GLY A 92 13.85 -19.86 -10.22
N LEU A 93 14.33 -18.69 -10.68
CA LEU A 93 15.23 -17.83 -9.91
C LEU A 93 14.72 -16.39 -9.78
N SER A 94 14.69 -15.63 -10.89
CA SER A 94 14.34 -14.21 -10.83
C SER A 94 13.68 -13.72 -12.12
N ASN A 95 12.73 -12.80 -11.97
CA ASN A 95 12.05 -12.12 -13.07
C ASN A 95 12.19 -10.61 -12.90
N THR A 96 12.71 -9.91 -13.90
CA THR A 96 12.86 -8.44 -13.89
C THR A 96 12.14 -7.85 -15.08
N LEU A 97 11.29 -6.86 -14.84
CA LEU A 97 10.58 -6.09 -15.87
C LEU A 97 11.02 -4.62 -15.79
N ASN A 98 11.66 -4.13 -16.85
CA ASN A 98 12.00 -2.72 -17.01
C ASN A 98 11.14 -2.12 -18.12
N VAL A 99 10.43 -1.04 -17.82
CA VAL A 99 9.55 -0.36 -18.76
C VAL A 99 9.98 1.10 -18.86
N GLY A 100 10.26 1.56 -20.07
CA GLY A 100 10.83 2.90 -20.29
C GLY A 100 9.83 4.05 -20.23
N ILE A 101 8.54 3.79 -20.51
CA ILE A 101 7.51 4.83 -20.61
C ILE A 101 6.32 4.53 -19.69
N SER A 102 5.53 3.49 -20.00
CA SER A 102 4.27 3.22 -19.29
C SER A 102 3.98 1.72 -19.23
N ASN A 103 3.45 1.26 -18.10
CA ASN A 103 2.96 -0.09 -17.90
C ASN A 103 1.49 -0.04 -17.48
N GLU A 104 0.61 -0.68 -18.23
CA GLU A 104 -0.83 -0.75 -17.96
C GLU A 104 -1.23 -2.21 -17.76
N VAL A 105 -2.00 -2.49 -16.70
CA VAL A 105 -2.46 -3.83 -16.36
C VAL A 105 -3.97 -3.78 -16.15
N ASN A 106 -4.71 -4.43 -17.05
CA ASN A 106 -6.17 -4.56 -16.97
C ASN A 106 -6.54 -6.00 -16.63
N ILE A 107 -7.34 -6.18 -15.57
CA ILE A 107 -7.73 -7.49 -15.05
C ILE A 107 -9.26 -7.54 -15.02
N GLY A 108 -9.85 -8.44 -15.81
CA GLY A 108 -11.30 -8.50 -15.97
C GLY A 108 -12.07 -9.09 -14.79
N GLN A 109 -11.39 -9.83 -13.90
CA GLN A 109 -12.00 -10.45 -12.72
C GLN A 109 -11.15 -10.21 -11.47
N ASN A 110 -10.27 -11.16 -11.12
CA ASN A 110 -9.58 -11.19 -9.83
C ASN A 110 -8.06 -11.10 -10.01
N HIS A 111 -7.40 -10.43 -9.05
CA HIS A 111 -5.95 -10.39 -8.90
C HIS A 111 -5.58 -10.91 -7.51
N GLU A 112 -4.69 -11.91 -7.46
CA GLU A 112 -4.10 -12.40 -6.21
C GLU A 112 -2.58 -12.30 -6.30
N GLU A 113 -1.95 -11.73 -5.27
CA GLU A 113 -0.50 -11.57 -5.18
C GLU A 113 -0.03 -12.18 -3.86
N LYS A 114 0.90 -13.14 -3.94
CA LYS A 114 1.50 -13.80 -2.77
C LYS A 114 3.00 -13.54 -2.77
N ILE A 115 3.47 -12.86 -1.73
CA ILE A 115 4.89 -12.56 -1.51
C ILE A 115 5.35 -13.36 -0.30
N GLY A 116 6.35 -14.24 -0.49
CA GLY A 116 6.85 -15.09 0.59
C GLY A 116 7.72 -14.37 1.61
N ASN A 117 8.42 -13.31 1.17
CA ASN A 117 9.28 -12.47 2.00
C ASN A 117 8.75 -11.03 1.97
N ASP A 118 9.53 -10.09 1.42
CA ASP A 118 9.23 -8.65 1.50
C ASP A 118 8.66 -8.08 0.20
N LYS A 119 7.71 -7.14 0.34
CA LYS A 119 7.24 -6.27 -0.75
C LYS A 119 7.68 -4.83 -0.47
N ARG A 120 8.47 -4.24 -1.37
CA ARG A 120 8.86 -2.83 -1.34
C ARG A 120 8.25 -2.10 -2.54
N VAL A 121 7.52 -1.03 -2.26
CA VAL A 121 6.92 -0.15 -3.29
C VAL A 121 7.52 1.24 -3.14
N ILE A 122 8.05 1.79 -4.24
CA ILE A 122 8.62 3.14 -4.28
C ILE A 122 7.89 3.90 -5.38
N ILE A 123 7.30 5.04 -5.01
CA ILE A 123 6.51 5.87 -5.91
C ILE A 123 7.08 7.28 -5.77
N ASN A 124 7.66 7.80 -6.85
CA ASN A 124 8.36 9.08 -6.82
C ASN A 124 7.41 10.28 -6.92
N ASN A 125 6.19 10.06 -7.42
CA ASN A 125 5.16 11.08 -7.54
C ASN A 125 3.94 10.66 -6.73
N ASN A 126 2.80 10.37 -7.37
CA ASN A 126 1.54 10.11 -6.67
C ASN A 126 1.14 8.63 -6.70
N LEU A 127 0.52 8.18 -5.61
CA LEU A 127 -0.24 6.93 -5.53
C LEU A 127 -1.71 7.28 -5.34
N GLU A 128 -2.57 6.80 -6.24
CA GLU A 128 -4.03 6.92 -6.12
C GLU A 128 -4.64 5.52 -6.09
N GLN A 129 -5.63 5.32 -5.21
CA GLN A 129 -6.37 4.07 -5.07
C GLN A 129 -7.86 4.40 -4.99
N ASP A 130 -8.63 3.91 -5.97
CA ASP A 130 -10.09 4.03 -6.00
C ASP A 130 -10.71 2.64 -5.80
N ILE A 131 -11.37 2.47 -4.65
CA ILE A 131 -11.94 1.19 -4.22
C ILE A 131 -13.45 1.39 -4.04
N LYS A 132 -14.24 0.67 -4.85
CA LYS A 132 -15.71 0.86 -4.91
C LYS A 132 -16.47 0.18 -3.78
N ASN A 133 -15.85 -0.78 -3.10
CA ASN A 133 -16.47 -1.52 -2.00
C ASN A 133 -15.54 -1.46 -0.79
N ASP A 134 -15.11 -2.60 -0.24
CA ASP A 134 -14.34 -2.63 1.00
C ASP A 134 -12.82 -2.61 0.78
N PHE A 135 -12.11 -1.87 1.65
CA PHE A 135 -10.66 -1.97 1.85
C PHE A 135 -10.36 -2.56 3.23
N ILE A 136 -9.75 -3.74 3.26
CA ILE A 136 -9.40 -4.44 4.50
C ILE A 136 -7.89 -4.64 4.56
N GLN A 137 -7.25 -4.02 5.57
CA GLN A 137 -5.82 -4.18 5.84
C GLN A 137 -5.61 -4.91 7.18
N ARG A 138 -4.85 -6.01 7.17
CA ARG A 138 -4.49 -6.78 8.37
C ARG A 138 -2.98 -6.83 8.50
N ILE A 139 -2.46 -6.45 9.66
CA ILE A 139 -1.02 -6.33 9.92
C ILE A 139 -0.72 -7.16 11.16
N GLY A 140 0.17 -8.16 11.03
CA GLY A 140 0.50 -9.08 12.12
C GLY A 140 1.36 -8.45 13.23
N HIS A 141 2.13 -7.41 12.88
CA HIS A 141 3.01 -6.67 13.80
C HIS A 141 2.68 -5.17 13.76
N ASN A 142 3.63 -4.34 13.30
CA ASN A 142 3.53 -2.89 13.40
C ASN A 142 3.10 -2.24 12.08
N LYS A 143 2.26 -1.20 12.16
CA LYS A 143 2.03 -0.24 11.07
C LYS A 143 2.71 1.07 11.45
N ASN A 144 3.72 1.46 10.67
CA ASN A 144 4.36 2.77 10.81
C ASN A 144 4.02 3.63 9.60
N GLU A 145 3.46 4.80 9.84
CA GLU A 145 3.04 5.73 8.80
C GLU A 145 3.57 7.12 9.16
N THR A 146 4.26 7.77 8.22
CA THR A 146 4.82 9.11 8.42
C THR A 146 4.39 9.99 7.26
N ILE A 147 3.61 11.01 7.58
CA ILE A 147 3.09 11.97 6.60
C ILE A 147 3.77 13.31 6.87
N LYS A 148 4.53 13.81 5.88
CA LYS A 148 5.18 15.14 5.97
C LYS A 148 4.22 16.30 5.67
N GLY A 149 3.19 16.02 4.88
CA GLY A 149 2.12 16.96 4.56
C GLY A 149 0.94 16.80 5.52
N SER A 150 -0.27 16.88 4.97
CA SER A 150 -1.52 16.72 5.73
C SER A 150 -2.05 15.29 5.68
N TYR A 151 -2.75 14.87 6.73
CA TYR A 151 -3.58 13.67 6.76
C TYR A 151 -5.05 14.05 6.98
N VAL A 152 -5.92 13.67 6.05
CA VAL A 152 -7.37 13.95 6.11
C VAL A 152 -8.12 12.63 6.17
N LEU A 153 -8.94 12.45 7.20
CA LEU A 153 -9.82 11.30 7.37
C LEU A 153 -11.27 11.78 7.40
N GLN A 154 -12.03 11.46 6.36
CA GLN A 154 -13.45 11.76 6.27
C GLN A 154 -14.24 10.45 6.18
N THR A 155 -15.29 10.33 7.00
CA THR A 155 -16.23 9.20 6.99
C THR A 155 -17.65 9.72 6.95
N ASN A 156 -18.57 8.94 6.36
CA ASN A 156 -20.01 9.23 6.41
C ASN A 156 -20.71 8.57 7.60
N GLN A 157 -20.02 7.67 8.32
CA GLN A 157 -20.59 6.92 9.44
C GLN A 157 -19.74 7.12 10.68
N SER A 158 -18.97 6.09 11.09
CA SER A 158 -18.24 6.11 12.36
C SER A 158 -16.75 5.90 12.16
N ILE A 159 -15.97 6.45 13.10
CA ILE A 159 -14.55 6.12 13.32
C ILE A 159 -14.44 5.55 14.73
N LYS A 160 -13.67 4.47 14.90
CA LYS A 160 -13.46 3.84 16.21
C LYS A 160 -11.97 3.54 16.40
N PHE A 161 -11.42 4.00 17.52
CA PHE A 161 -10.05 3.68 17.94
C PHE A 161 -10.10 2.76 19.16
N HIS A 162 -9.52 1.57 19.03
CA HIS A 162 -9.42 0.61 20.13
C HIS A 162 -7.96 0.25 20.35
N SER A 163 -7.39 0.69 21.46
CA SER A 163 -6.07 0.29 21.94
C SER A 163 -6.20 -0.40 23.29
N LYS A 164 -5.44 -1.48 23.50
CA LYS A 164 -5.37 -2.19 24.80
C LYS A 164 -4.42 -1.51 25.79
N LYS A 165 -3.51 -0.69 25.28
CA LYS A 165 -2.51 0.02 26.08
C LYS A 165 -2.82 1.51 25.98
N ASP A 166 -2.02 2.24 25.23
CA ASP A 166 -2.03 3.67 25.11
C ASP A 166 -2.64 4.13 23.78
N LEU A 167 -3.18 5.35 23.82
CA LEU A 167 -3.53 6.17 22.67
C LEU A 167 -3.08 7.59 23.03
N SER A 168 -2.10 8.12 22.31
CA SER A 168 -1.66 9.51 22.42
C SER A 168 -2.12 10.32 21.21
N ILE A 169 -2.52 11.58 21.46
CA ILE A 169 -2.83 12.57 20.44
C ILE A 169 -2.12 13.85 20.86
N GLU A 170 -1.12 14.23 20.08
CA GLU A 170 -0.23 15.35 20.39
C GLU A 170 -0.22 16.32 19.20
N THR A 171 -0.35 17.61 19.50
CA THR A 171 -0.30 18.71 18.52
C THR A 171 0.44 19.88 19.15
N ASN A 172 1.21 20.61 18.36
CA ASN A 172 2.02 21.72 18.85
C ASN A 172 1.24 23.03 18.93
N GLU A 173 0.20 23.19 18.11
CA GLU A 173 -0.53 24.44 17.99
C GLU A 173 -1.93 24.33 18.58
N TYR A 174 -2.77 23.49 18.00
CA TYR A 174 -4.19 23.47 18.34
C TYR A 174 -4.80 22.08 18.21
N PHE A 175 -5.62 21.72 19.19
CA PHE A 175 -6.49 20.56 19.19
C PHE A 175 -7.95 21.01 19.27
N LYS A 176 -8.79 20.54 18.34
CA LYS A 176 -10.23 20.80 18.35
C LYS A 176 -11.02 19.50 18.42
N ALA A 177 -11.96 19.44 19.35
CA ALA A 177 -13.00 18.43 19.40
C ALA A 177 -14.37 19.12 19.40
N GLU A 178 -15.22 18.79 18.44
CA GLU A 178 -16.55 19.37 18.25
C GLU A 178 -17.53 18.26 17.90
N ALA A 179 -18.73 18.33 18.47
CA ALA A 179 -19.85 17.45 18.15
C ALA A 179 -21.16 18.21 18.36
N ASP A 180 -22.13 18.01 17.47
CA ASP A 180 -23.44 18.68 17.55
C ASP A 180 -24.30 18.16 18.71
N ASP A 181 -24.10 16.91 19.12
CA ASP A 181 -24.90 16.25 20.16
C ASP A 181 -24.14 16.19 21.51
N SER A 182 -23.07 15.39 21.58
CA SER A 182 -22.33 15.23 22.83
C SER A 182 -20.85 14.91 22.66
N ILE A 183 -20.06 15.36 23.64
CA ILE A 183 -18.66 14.95 23.87
C ILE A 183 -18.60 14.40 25.30
N SER A 184 -17.95 13.25 25.49
CA SER A 184 -17.80 12.65 26.83
C SER A 184 -16.41 12.08 27.05
N PHE A 185 -15.92 12.20 28.29
CA PHE A 185 -14.65 11.64 28.73
C PHE A 185 -14.90 10.79 29.97
N LYS A 186 -14.43 9.54 29.95
CA LYS A 186 -14.56 8.61 31.08
C LYS A 186 -13.22 7.96 31.36
N ALA A 187 -12.71 8.17 32.57
CA ALA A 187 -11.53 7.52 33.09
C ALA A 187 -11.85 6.81 34.42
N LYS A 188 -11.20 5.67 34.69
CA LYS A 188 -11.36 4.95 35.96
C LYS A 188 -10.60 5.60 37.10
N ASN A 189 -9.40 6.10 36.80
CA ASN A 189 -8.49 6.65 37.80
C ASN A 189 -8.50 8.18 37.72
N ASN A 190 -7.81 8.75 36.72
CA ASN A 190 -7.62 10.20 36.61
C ASN A 190 -8.11 10.71 35.26
N CYS A 191 -8.79 11.86 35.29
CA CYS A 191 -9.08 12.71 34.13
C CYS A 191 -8.65 14.12 34.51
N SER A 192 -7.69 14.70 33.79
CA SER A 192 -7.06 15.98 34.14
C SER A 192 -6.98 16.91 32.94
N PHE A 193 -7.16 18.19 33.19
CA PHE A 193 -6.99 19.27 32.23
C PHE A 193 -6.02 20.28 32.82
N THR A 194 -4.99 20.64 32.08
CA THR A 194 -3.92 21.54 32.54
C THR A 194 -3.63 22.54 31.44
N ALA A 195 -3.79 23.82 31.75
CA ALA A 195 -3.53 24.95 30.88
C ALA A 195 -3.32 26.20 31.74
N ASP A 196 -2.74 27.25 31.16
CA ASP A 196 -2.63 28.56 31.82
C ASP A 196 -4.03 29.15 32.11
N GLU A 197 -4.99 28.88 31.24
CA GLU A 197 -6.38 29.30 31.38
C GLU A 197 -7.33 28.15 31.03
N ILE A 198 -8.30 27.88 31.91
CA ILE A 198 -9.38 26.91 31.69
C ILE A 198 -10.71 27.65 31.83
N ASN A 199 -11.44 27.74 30.72
CA ASN A 199 -12.76 28.37 30.65
C ASN A 199 -13.85 27.33 30.42
N THR A 200 -14.92 27.41 31.21
CA THR A 200 -16.10 26.57 31.07
C THR A 200 -17.33 27.47 30.99
N LEU A 201 -18.08 27.34 29.89
CA LEU A 201 -19.37 27.97 29.72
C LEU A 201 -20.44 26.89 29.52
N ALA A 202 -21.44 26.90 30.38
CA ALA A 202 -22.66 26.12 30.19
C ALA A 202 -23.84 27.08 29.98
N ASN A 203 -24.51 26.99 28.83
CA ASN A 203 -25.64 27.88 28.52
C ASN A 203 -26.88 27.65 29.40
N LYS A 204 -26.99 26.48 30.05
CA LYS A 204 -28.13 26.11 30.88
C LYS A 204 -27.68 25.71 32.28
N GLU A 205 -26.88 24.65 32.40
CA GLU A 205 -26.54 24.05 33.67
C GLU A 205 -25.10 23.52 33.67
N SER A 206 -24.38 23.73 34.77
CA SER A 206 -23.06 23.16 35.03
C SER A 206 -23.09 22.38 36.34
N THR A 207 -22.89 21.06 36.27
CA THR A 207 -23.06 20.13 37.39
C THR A 207 -21.73 19.49 37.78
N LEU A 208 -21.34 19.63 39.05
CA LEU A 208 -20.17 18.98 39.64
C LEU A 208 -20.63 17.99 40.71
N ILE A 209 -20.37 16.70 40.49
CA ILE A 209 -20.73 15.62 41.42
C ILE A 209 -19.46 14.88 41.81
N ALA A 210 -19.18 14.84 43.11
CA ALA A 210 -18.12 14.04 43.69
C ALA A 210 -18.66 13.24 44.89
N GLN A 211 -18.19 12.00 45.06
CA GLN A 211 -18.62 11.14 46.16
C GLN A 211 -17.91 11.47 47.48
N GLU A 212 -16.67 11.95 47.40
CA GLU A 212 -15.85 12.26 48.58
C GLU A 212 -15.79 13.76 48.85
N GLN A 213 -15.28 14.53 47.90
CA GLN A 213 -15.10 15.97 48.06
C GLN A 213 -14.95 16.71 46.73
N ILE A 214 -15.27 18.00 46.75
CA ILE A 214 -14.94 18.98 45.69
C ILE A 214 -13.97 20.01 46.30
N ILE A 215 -12.88 20.28 45.60
CA ILE A 215 -11.82 21.22 46.04
C ILE A 215 -11.62 22.30 44.97
N SER A 216 -11.74 23.56 45.38
CA SER A 216 -11.26 24.71 44.60
C SER A 216 -10.10 25.34 45.37
N GLN A 217 -8.91 25.40 44.78
CA GLN A 217 -7.69 25.83 45.46
C GLN A 217 -6.94 26.89 44.66
N VAL A 218 -6.44 27.92 45.36
CA VAL A 218 -5.58 28.97 44.81
C VAL A 218 -4.31 29.02 45.66
N GLY A 219 -3.16 28.70 45.04
CA GLY A 219 -1.91 28.53 45.77
C GLY A 219 -2.00 27.47 46.87
N GLU A 220 -1.18 27.59 47.91
CA GLU A 220 -1.12 26.58 48.99
C GLU A 220 -2.14 26.80 50.11
N ASN A 221 -2.62 28.04 50.29
CA ASN A 221 -3.28 28.47 51.53
C ASN A 221 -4.73 28.94 51.37
N THR A 222 -5.25 29.00 50.15
CA THR A 222 -6.63 29.45 49.89
C THR A 222 -7.43 28.32 49.26
N THR A 223 -8.41 27.79 49.99
CA THR A 223 -9.22 26.64 49.54
C THR A 223 -10.70 26.81 49.86
N ILE A 224 -11.52 26.23 48.98
CA ILE A 224 -12.92 25.89 49.24
C ILE A 224 -13.01 24.37 49.16
N THR A 225 -13.42 23.73 50.24
CA THR A 225 -13.59 22.27 50.31
C THR A 225 -15.03 21.95 50.66
N GLN A 226 -15.69 21.18 49.81
CA GLN A 226 -17.04 20.68 50.03
C GLN A 226 -16.97 19.18 50.26
N THR A 227 -17.57 18.70 51.35
CA THR A 227 -17.79 17.26 51.59
C THR A 227 -19.29 17.02 51.80
N LYS A 228 -19.68 15.75 51.99
CA LYS A 228 -21.08 15.39 52.30
C LYS A 228 -21.65 16.06 53.57
N ASP A 229 -20.79 16.44 54.52
CA ASP A 229 -21.21 16.89 55.86
C ASP A 229 -20.98 18.39 56.09
N LYS A 230 -20.12 19.04 55.28
CA LYS A 230 -19.69 20.42 55.54
C LYS A 230 -19.09 21.13 54.32
N ILE A 231 -19.08 22.45 54.39
CA ILE A 231 -18.33 23.34 53.51
C ILE A 231 -17.30 24.11 54.34
N ILE A 232 -16.05 24.16 53.88
CA ILE A 232 -14.96 24.90 54.51
C ILE A 232 -14.40 25.90 53.52
N LEU A 233 -14.32 27.18 53.92
CA LEU A 233 -13.60 28.22 53.23
C LEU A 233 -12.37 28.56 54.09
N GLN A 234 -11.16 28.34 53.56
CA GLN A 234 -9.91 28.55 54.29
C GLN A 234 -9.04 29.58 53.58
N VAL A 235 -8.47 30.50 54.38
CA VAL A 235 -7.45 31.46 53.94
C VAL A 235 -6.36 31.51 55.01
N GLY A 236 -5.19 30.91 54.70
CA GLY A 236 -4.10 30.75 55.66
C GLY A 236 -4.56 29.97 56.89
N LYS A 237 -4.53 30.62 58.05
CA LYS A 237 -4.96 30.04 59.35
C LYS A 237 -6.44 30.24 59.66
N MET A 238 -7.14 31.09 58.91
CA MET A 238 -8.56 31.38 59.12
C MET A 238 -9.43 30.35 58.42
N GLN A 239 -10.52 29.91 59.07
CA GLN A 239 -11.52 29.03 58.47
C GLN A 239 -12.94 29.52 58.75
N VAL A 240 -13.79 29.50 57.73
CA VAL A 240 -15.25 29.54 57.85
C VAL A 240 -15.78 28.15 57.57
N ILE A 241 -16.59 27.61 58.49
CA ILE A 241 -17.13 26.25 58.42
C ILE A 241 -18.66 26.33 58.47
N ILE A 242 -19.33 25.70 57.50
CA ILE A 242 -20.79 25.53 57.45
C ILE A 242 -21.07 24.02 57.55
N ASP A 243 -21.75 23.59 58.60
CA ASP A 243 -22.17 22.21 58.83
C ASP A 243 -23.54 22.13 59.52
N ASP A 244 -23.92 20.93 59.98
CA ASP A 244 -25.17 20.66 60.72
C ASP A 244 -25.32 21.47 62.03
N LYS A 245 -24.23 22.06 62.53
CA LYS A 245 -24.22 22.93 63.73
C LYS A 245 -24.27 24.41 63.37
N GLY A 246 -24.40 24.76 62.08
CA GLY A 246 -24.48 26.13 61.58
C GLY A 246 -23.15 26.68 61.07
N LEU A 247 -23.02 28.02 61.11
CA LEU A 247 -21.85 28.75 60.63
C LEU A 247 -20.88 29.05 61.78
N ARG A 248 -19.60 28.70 61.62
CA ARG A 248 -18.54 28.96 62.62
C ARG A 248 -17.28 29.53 61.98
N VAL A 249 -16.63 30.47 62.67
CA VAL A 249 -15.34 31.06 62.27
C VAL A 249 -14.25 30.61 63.24
N LYS A 250 -13.07 30.26 62.72
CA LYS A 250 -11.87 29.96 63.52
C LYS A 250 -10.70 30.84 63.08
N GLY A 251 -9.95 31.35 64.05
CA GLY A 251 -8.68 32.05 63.80
C GLY A 251 -8.81 33.47 63.22
N GLY A 252 -10.00 34.09 63.32
CA GLY A 252 -10.26 35.45 62.88
C GLY A 252 -11.44 36.09 63.62
N ASP A 253 -11.62 37.40 63.43
CA ASP A 253 -12.75 38.15 63.98
C ASP A 253 -14.01 37.95 63.12
N LEU A 254 -15.15 37.70 63.76
CA LEU A 254 -16.46 37.86 63.13
C LEU A 254 -16.96 39.27 63.48
N ARG A 255 -16.89 40.19 62.51
CA ARG A 255 -17.45 41.53 62.64
C ARG A 255 -18.81 41.56 61.95
N ALA A 256 -19.83 42.01 62.66
CA ALA A 256 -21.15 42.31 62.13
C ALA A 256 -21.28 43.83 62.15
N ASP A 257 -20.66 44.49 61.18
CA ASP A 257 -20.78 45.92 60.92
C ASP A 257 -22.04 46.26 60.11
#